data_AF-A0A2P6FP00-F1
#
_entry.id   AF-A0A2P6FP00-F1
#
_cell.length_a   1.000
_cell.length_b   1.000
_cell.length_c   1.000
_cell.angle_alpha   90.00
_cell.angle_beta   90.00
_cell.angle_gamma   90.00
#
_symmetry.space_group_name_H-M   'P 1'
#
loop_
_entity.id
_entity.type
_entity.pdbx_description
1 polymer ?
#
loop_
_entity_poly.entity_id
_entity_poly.type
_entity_poly.pdbx_seq_one_letter_code
_entity_poly.pdbx_strand_id
1 'polypeptide(L)'
;MSHLTFDVVIPCGNTKLLEEKFKKITNKCIRYKIGLPTYEKIGDPFTQRVVVEEINSNPVYDDVYFQKYTFTAPEKVSVDDIPFKIIGKFTPTEKGNLIDNYTKEDFDVSLRNKDLICEHCNKKRNRKEFYYIEKDGVRKVVGKNCLRDYFGIDPKRYFEYLGWFNTVKEEFTSYENFSYSTKLIDFLCIVDYVVEVEGKFIPTSKVSRYIDSTAGLVNTIRFGQVSKTDDILIEKPSQKQLDERKDKVIAIIKKARKELQPTNDWASNLKIAMDLDYVEHKTEGLVCSVYGWLAYQEKDFERKNNENKVVYSNNYFGEKSKTIWNGNRFGGYEGERYTDIKLKIVDMFPCRDFFIVKLINDNNDAIT
;
A
#
# COMPACT_ATOMS: atom_id res chain seq x y z
N MET A 1 -3.81 -2.01 35.88
CA MET A 1 -2.84 -2.97 35.32
C MET A 1 -1.72 -2.17 34.72
N SER A 2 -0.48 -2.55 34.97
CA SER A 2 0.65 -1.89 34.31
C SER A 2 0.71 -2.31 32.85
N HIS A 3 1.13 -1.40 31.99
CA HIS A 3 1.24 -1.59 30.55
C HIS A 3 2.70 -1.40 30.15
N LEU A 4 3.19 -2.25 29.27
CA LEU A 4 4.48 -2.10 28.62
C LEU A 4 4.29 -1.53 27.22
N THR A 5 5.17 -0.62 26.86
CA THR A 5 5.20 -0.02 25.53
C THR A 5 6.45 -0.44 24.78
N PHE A 6 6.33 -0.64 23.48
CA PHE A 6 7.47 -0.83 22.60
C PHE A 6 7.20 -0.22 21.22
N ASP A 7 8.28 0.25 20.60
CA ASP A 7 8.21 0.84 19.27
C ASP A 7 8.55 -0.20 18.21
N VAL A 8 7.83 -0.13 17.10
CA VAL A 8 8.07 -0.92 15.90
C VAL A 8 8.05 -0.02 14.69
N VAL A 9 8.91 -0.31 13.72
CA VAL A 9 8.90 0.35 12.41
C VAL A 9 8.40 -0.67 11.38
N ILE A 10 7.38 -0.30 10.61
CA ILE A 10 6.72 -1.20 9.65
C ILE A 10 6.78 -0.55 8.28
N PRO A 11 7.19 -1.28 7.22
CA PRO A 11 7.18 -0.72 5.88
C PRO A 11 5.79 -0.18 5.49
N CYS A 12 5.76 1.00 4.88
CA CYS A 12 4.52 1.62 4.41
C CYS A 12 3.75 0.70 3.45
N GLY A 13 2.43 0.85 3.35
CA GLY A 13 1.57 -0.03 2.54
C GLY A 13 1.18 -1.35 3.19
N ASN A 14 1.63 -1.63 4.41
CA ASN A 14 1.33 -2.88 5.13
C ASN A 14 0.25 -2.74 6.22
N THR A 15 -0.55 -1.67 6.19
CA THR A 15 -1.57 -1.40 7.22
C THR A 15 -2.55 -2.57 7.39
N LYS A 16 -2.99 -3.19 6.29
CA LYS A 16 -3.89 -4.35 6.35
C LYS A 16 -3.25 -5.55 7.04
N LEU A 17 -1.98 -5.86 6.74
CA LEU A 17 -1.27 -6.97 7.37
C LEU A 17 -1.03 -6.70 8.86
N LEU A 18 -0.71 -5.45 9.21
CA LEU A 18 -0.65 -4.99 10.60
C LEU A 18 -1.98 -5.25 11.32
N GLU A 19 -3.10 -4.82 10.74
CA GLU A 19 -4.44 -5.03 11.32
C GLU A 19 -4.77 -6.52 11.49
N GLU A 20 -4.42 -7.37 10.52
CA GLU A 20 -4.64 -8.81 10.59
C GLU A 20 -3.78 -9.47 11.69
N LYS A 21 -2.49 -9.14 11.77
CA LYS A 21 -1.58 -9.61 12.84
C LYS A 21 -2.07 -9.13 14.21
N PHE A 22 -2.43 -7.86 14.32
CA PHE A 22 -2.97 -7.27 15.54
C PHE A 22 -4.28 -7.93 15.96
N LYS A 23 -5.20 -8.17 15.03
CA LYS A 23 -6.46 -8.89 15.29
C LYS A 23 -6.21 -10.31 15.82
N LYS A 24 -5.21 -11.03 15.31
CA LYS A 24 -4.84 -12.35 15.84
C LYS A 24 -4.38 -12.25 17.30
N ILE A 25 -3.60 -11.23 17.64
CA ILE A 25 -3.12 -10.97 19.00
C ILE A 25 -4.28 -10.57 19.92
N THR A 26 -5.16 -9.66 19.48
CA THR A 26 -6.37 -9.25 20.22
C THR A 26 -7.29 -10.45 20.47
N ASN A 27 -7.48 -11.32 19.48
CA ASN A 27 -8.27 -12.56 19.65
C ASN A 27 -7.66 -13.50 20.69
N LYS A 28 -6.31 -13.61 20.74
CA LYS A 28 -5.63 -14.35 21.81
C LYS A 28 -5.87 -13.68 23.17
N CYS A 29 -5.78 -12.35 23.26
CA CYS A 29 -6.05 -11.62 24.50
C CYS A 29 -7.47 -11.86 25.01
N ILE A 30 -8.48 -11.76 24.13
CA ILE A 30 -9.88 -12.03 24.48
C ILE A 30 -10.05 -13.47 24.95
N ARG A 31 -9.52 -14.44 24.19
CA ARG A 31 -9.58 -15.87 24.53
C ARG A 31 -8.97 -16.16 25.90
N TYR A 32 -7.92 -15.44 26.25
CA TYR A 32 -7.17 -15.61 27.48
C TYR A 32 -7.59 -14.64 28.59
N LYS A 33 -8.64 -13.83 28.37
CA LYS A 33 -9.16 -12.82 29.30
C LYS A 33 -8.07 -11.86 29.81
N ILE A 34 -7.17 -11.49 28.92
CA ILE A 34 -6.08 -10.54 29.14
C ILE A 34 -6.59 -9.14 28.79
N GLY A 35 -6.00 -8.11 29.39
CA GLY A 35 -6.14 -6.74 28.87
C GLY A 35 -5.87 -6.68 27.36
N LEU A 36 -6.58 -5.79 26.68
CA LEU A 36 -6.45 -5.64 25.24
C LEU A 36 -5.21 -4.78 24.92
N PRO A 37 -4.38 -5.18 23.95
CA PRO A 37 -3.32 -4.32 23.46
C PRO A 37 -3.92 -3.17 22.65
N THR A 38 -3.14 -2.12 22.46
CA THR A 38 -3.41 -0.99 21.56
C THR A 38 -2.15 -0.65 20.78
N TYR A 39 -2.29 0.11 19.69
CA TYR A 39 -1.16 0.72 19.00
C TYR A 39 -1.55 2.07 18.42
N GLU A 40 -0.57 2.94 18.25
CA GLU A 40 -0.73 4.26 17.64
C GLU A 40 0.36 4.54 16.62
N LYS A 41 -0.01 5.29 15.57
CA LYS A 41 0.91 5.74 14.52
C LYS A 41 1.70 6.95 15.04
N ILE A 42 3.02 6.91 14.93
CA ILE A 42 3.91 7.97 15.43
C ILE A 42 4.56 8.71 14.26
N GLY A 43 4.28 10.02 14.18
CA GLY A 43 4.91 10.92 13.22
C GLY A 43 4.64 10.56 11.76
N ASP A 44 5.36 11.25 10.89
CA ASP A 44 5.34 11.01 9.45
C ASP A 44 6.23 9.81 9.07
N PRO A 45 5.92 9.13 7.95
CA PRO A 45 6.79 8.09 7.42
C PRO A 45 8.22 8.60 7.17
N PHE A 46 9.20 7.71 7.29
CA PHE A 46 10.61 8.03 7.09
C PHE A 46 11.31 6.95 6.25
N THR A 47 12.48 7.28 5.71
CA THR A 47 13.28 6.33 4.93
C THR A 47 14.35 5.68 5.80
N GLN A 48 14.53 4.38 5.63
CA GLN A 48 15.68 3.66 6.17
C GLN A 48 16.25 2.72 5.10
N ARG A 49 17.59 2.72 4.97
CA ARG A 49 18.30 1.77 4.12
C ARG A 49 18.37 0.41 4.79
N VAL A 50 17.88 -0.62 4.12
CA VAL A 50 17.81 -1.99 4.65
C VAL A 50 18.40 -2.99 3.65
N VAL A 51 18.89 -4.12 4.16
CA VAL A 51 19.30 -5.25 3.31
C VAL A 51 18.04 -5.97 2.89
N VAL A 52 17.75 -5.99 1.59
CA VAL A 52 16.57 -6.66 1.03
C VAL A 52 16.88 -8.07 0.54
N GLU A 53 18.14 -8.32 0.16
CA GLU A 53 18.61 -9.61 -0.32
C GLU A 53 20.11 -9.75 -0.07
N GLU A 54 20.61 -10.98 0.05
CA GLU A 54 22.04 -11.28 -0.01
C GLU A 54 22.32 -12.09 -1.27
N ILE A 55 23.06 -11.51 -2.22
CA ILE A 55 23.46 -12.17 -3.45
C ILE A 55 24.95 -12.49 -3.36
N ASN A 56 25.30 -13.79 -3.36
CA ASN A 56 26.68 -14.26 -3.24
C ASN A 56 27.41 -13.67 -2.01
N SER A 57 26.72 -13.61 -0.86
CA SER A 57 27.21 -12.99 0.39
C SER A 57 27.47 -11.47 0.31
N ASN A 58 27.00 -10.81 -0.75
CA ASN A 58 26.98 -9.35 -0.83
C ASN A 58 25.58 -8.84 -0.49
N PRO A 59 25.44 -7.96 0.52
CA PRO A 59 24.15 -7.37 0.86
C PRO A 59 23.71 -6.42 -0.26
N VAL A 60 22.51 -6.65 -0.77
CA VAL A 60 21.79 -5.73 -1.65
C VAL A 60 20.95 -4.83 -0.76
N TYR A 61 21.20 -3.52 -0.85
CA TYR A 61 20.51 -2.52 -0.07
C TYR A 61 19.39 -1.86 -0.88
N ASP A 62 18.28 -1.56 -0.23
CA ASP A 62 17.23 -0.69 -0.76
C ASP A 62 16.83 0.36 0.28
N ASP A 63 16.37 1.52 -0.21
CA ASP A 63 15.85 2.60 0.61
C ASP A 63 14.33 2.40 0.77
N VAL A 64 13.92 1.88 1.92
CA VAL A 64 12.52 1.53 2.20
C VAL A 64 11.84 2.60 3.04
N TYR A 65 10.57 2.86 2.73
CA TYR A 65 9.72 3.76 3.52
C TYR A 65 9.06 3.01 4.69
N PHE A 66 9.25 3.52 5.91
CA PHE A 66 8.72 2.96 7.14
C PHE A 66 7.80 3.94 7.84
N GLN A 67 6.79 3.38 8.50
CA GLN A 67 5.97 4.07 9.48
C GLN A 67 6.30 3.54 10.88
N LYS A 68 6.57 4.45 11.82
CA LYS A 68 6.75 4.11 13.23
C LYS A 68 5.39 3.95 13.91
N TYR A 69 5.29 2.95 14.77
CA TYR A 69 4.15 2.69 15.65
C TYR A 69 4.63 2.44 17.08
N THR A 70 3.87 2.92 18.06
CA THR A 70 4.03 2.56 19.46
C THR A 70 2.93 1.59 19.83
N PHE A 71 3.32 0.39 20.26
CA PHE A 71 2.42 -0.64 20.76
C PHE A 71 2.38 -0.57 22.27
N THR A 72 1.17 -0.66 22.83
CA THR A 72 0.94 -0.81 24.26
C THR A 72 0.32 -2.17 24.50
N ALA A 73 0.98 -3.00 25.30
CA ALA A 73 0.48 -4.31 25.71
C ALA A 73 0.40 -4.35 27.24
N PRO A 74 -0.55 -5.08 27.84
CA PRO A 74 -0.54 -5.29 29.28
C PRO A 74 0.76 -5.97 29.72
N GLU A 75 1.39 -5.46 30.78
CA GLU A 75 2.64 -6.01 31.35
C GLU A 75 2.39 -7.41 31.92
N LYS A 76 1.22 -7.60 32.53
CA LYS A 76 0.80 -8.87 33.10
C LYS A 76 -0.60 -9.22 32.65
N VAL A 77 -0.73 -10.49 32.31
CA VAL A 77 -2.02 -11.14 32.18
C VAL A 77 -2.55 -11.42 33.58
N SER A 78 -3.57 -10.69 34.03
CA SER A 78 -4.34 -11.14 35.19
C SER A 78 -5.22 -12.32 34.74
N VAL A 79 -4.65 -13.52 34.76
CA VAL A 79 -5.50 -14.69 35.00
C VAL A 79 -5.77 -14.63 36.49
N ASP A 80 -7.03 -14.41 36.88
CA ASP A 80 -7.51 -14.21 38.26
C ASP A 80 -6.62 -14.90 39.32
N ASP A 81 -6.02 -14.09 40.21
CA ASP A 81 -5.33 -14.45 41.45
C ASP A 81 -4.70 -15.86 41.52
N ILE A 82 -3.72 -16.16 40.67
CA ILE A 82 -2.91 -17.37 40.85
C ILE A 82 -1.78 -17.06 41.85
N PRO A 83 -1.84 -17.59 43.10
CA PRO A 83 -0.85 -17.28 44.13
C PRO A 83 0.49 -18.02 43.92
N PHE A 84 0.62 -18.78 42.82
CA PHE A 84 1.77 -19.62 42.52
C PHE A 84 2.64 -19.00 41.39
N LYS A 85 3.94 -18.90 41.60
CA LYS A 85 4.96 -18.52 40.61
C LYS A 85 5.64 -19.78 40.07
N ILE A 86 5.96 -19.84 38.78
CA ILE A 86 6.86 -20.88 38.25
C ILE A 86 8.29 -20.38 38.31
N ILE A 87 9.14 -21.11 39.04
CA ILE A 87 10.55 -20.78 39.28
C ILE A 87 11.45 -21.44 38.24
N GLY A 88 11.06 -22.60 37.72
CA GLY A 88 11.83 -23.33 36.72
C GLY A 88 11.14 -24.60 36.22
N LYS A 89 11.79 -25.25 35.26
CA LYS A 89 11.35 -26.51 34.65
C LYS A 89 12.44 -27.57 34.80
N PHE A 90 12.01 -28.81 35.03
CA PHE A 90 12.87 -29.98 35.05
C PHE A 90 12.50 -30.96 33.93
N THR A 91 13.52 -31.44 33.24
CA THR A 91 13.40 -32.50 32.24
C THR A 91 14.22 -33.71 32.71
N PRO A 92 13.59 -34.80 33.17
CA PRO A 92 14.29 -36.00 33.58
C PRO A 92 15.00 -36.65 32.39
N THR A 93 16.23 -37.13 32.62
CA THR A 93 17.02 -37.93 31.68
C THR A 93 17.59 -39.15 32.40
N GLU A 94 18.17 -40.08 31.67
CA GLU A 94 18.81 -41.29 32.22
C GLU A 94 19.98 -40.97 33.17
N LYS A 95 20.61 -39.81 33.03
CA LYS A 95 21.79 -39.39 33.80
C LYS A 95 21.50 -38.32 34.86
N GLY A 96 20.23 -37.98 35.09
CA GLY A 96 19.80 -36.92 36.01
C GLY A 96 18.83 -35.95 35.36
N ASN A 97 18.52 -34.84 36.04
CA ASN A 97 17.53 -33.87 35.61
C ASN A 97 18.19 -32.61 35.02
N LEU A 98 17.77 -32.24 33.80
CA LEU A 98 18.08 -30.94 33.22
C LEU A 98 17.18 -29.88 33.86
N ILE A 99 17.74 -28.70 34.15
CA ILE A 99 17.05 -27.61 34.86
C ILE A 99 17.09 -26.36 34.00
N ASP A 100 15.91 -25.86 33.64
CA ASP A 100 15.73 -24.51 33.11
C ASP A 100 15.28 -23.59 34.26
N ASN A 101 16.20 -22.77 34.76
CA ASN A 101 15.96 -21.82 35.84
C ASN A 101 15.46 -20.48 35.28
N TYR A 102 14.25 -20.05 35.67
CA TYR A 102 13.66 -18.80 35.19
C TYR A 102 13.90 -17.59 36.11
N THR A 103 14.38 -17.80 37.33
CA THR A 103 14.54 -16.73 38.34
C THR A 103 16.00 -16.33 38.57
N LYS A 104 16.96 -17.12 38.06
CA LYS A 104 18.42 -16.95 38.29
C LYS A 104 18.83 -17.02 39.78
N GLU A 105 17.93 -17.39 40.68
CA GLU A 105 18.24 -17.73 42.08
C GLU A 105 18.73 -19.17 42.17
N ASP A 106 19.48 -19.50 43.22
CA ASP A 106 20.01 -20.85 43.42
C ASP A 106 18.87 -21.87 43.60
N PHE A 107 18.96 -22.96 42.83
CA PHE A 107 18.11 -24.14 42.98
C PHE A 107 18.77 -25.10 43.95
N ASP A 108 17.95 -25.90 44.65
CA ASP A 108 18.45 -27.04 45.39
C ASP A 108 19.19 -27.99 44.41
N VAL A 109 20.52 -28.01 44.53
CA VAL A 109 21.43 -28.78 43.67
C VAL A 109 21.13 -30.28 43.75
N SER A 110 20.56 -30.75 44.86
CA SER A 110 20.20 -32.16 45.05
C SER A 110 19.16 -32.64 44.02
N LEU A 111 18.34 -31.74 43.48
CA LEU A 111 17.33 -32.05 42.47
C LEU A 111 17.92 -32.44 41.11
N ARG A 112 19.21 -32.22 40.86
CA ARG A 112 19.87 -32.70 39.64
C ARG A 112 19.98 -34.22 39.57
N ASN A 113 20.13 -34.86 40.74
CA ASN A 113 20.40 -36.29 40.83
C ASN A 113 19.30 -37.07 41.56
N LYS A 114 18.23 -36.39 42.01
CA LYS A 114 17.11 -37.01 42.73
C LYS A 114 16.01 -37.44 41.76
N ASP A 115 15.34 -38.53 42.10
CA ASP A 115 14.08 -38.91 41.45
C ASP A 115 13.02 -37.82 41.62
N LEU A 116 12.49 -37.31 40.51
CA LEU A 116 11.41 -36.31 40.56
C LEU A 116 10.07 -37.01 40.81
N ILE A 117 9.52 -36.75 42.00
CA ILE A 117 8.18 -37.16 42.40
C ILE A 117 7.31 -35.91 42.43
N CYS A 118 6.12 -36.00 41.83
CA CYS A 118 5.16 -34.89 41.87
C CYS A 118 4.59 -34.77 43.29
N GLU A 119 4.87 -33.66 43.97
CA GLU A 119 4.44 -33.39 45.35
C GLU A 119 2.96 -33.01 45.47
N HIS A 120 2.26 -32.87 44.34
CA HIS A 120 0.80 -32.76 44.33
C HIS A 120 0.11 -34.10 44.55
N CYS A 121 0.48 -35.08 43.72
CA CYS A 121 -0.20 -36.37 43.70
C CYS A 121 0.59 -37.47 44.40
N ASN A 122 1.82 -37.19 44.84
CA ASN A 122 2.79 -38.10 45.46
C ASN A 122 2.97 -39.44 44.70
N LYS A 123 2.84 -39.39 43.36
CA LYS A 123 2.98 -40.57 42.49
C LYS A 123 4.21 -40.43 41.60
N LYS A 124 5.12 -41.39 41.72
CA LYS A 124 6.23 -41.61 40.78
C LYS A 124 5.63 -42.12 39.47
N ARG A 125 5.56 -41.24 38.48
CA ARG A 125 5.15 -41.55 37.10
C ARG A 125 6.27 -41.14 36.18
N ASN A 126 6.45 -41.84 35.07
CA ASN A 126 7.47 -41.51 34.06
C ASN A 126 7.03 -40.29 33.23
N ARG A 127 7.09 -39.10 33.82
CA ARG A 127 6.69 -37.83 33.19
C ARG A 127 7.90 -37.22 32.50
N LYS A 128 7.70 -36.73 31.27
CA LYS A 128 8.74 -36.03 30.51
C LYS A 128 9.09 -34.64 31.08
N GLU A 129 8.18 -34.03 31.85
CA GLU A 129 8.33 -32.66 32.33
C GLU A 129 7.76 -32.47 33.74
N PHE A 130 8.54 -31.83 34.60
CA PHE A 130 8.16 -31.33 35.92
C PHE A 130 8.45 -29.84 36.01
N TYR A 131 7.78 -29.17 36.95
CA TYR A 131 7.87 -27.73 37.14
C TYR A 131 8.07 -27.43 38.62
N TYR A 132 8.88 -26.41 38.87
CA TYR A 132 9.10 -25.89 40.21
C TYR A 132 8.22 -24.68 40.42
N ILE A 133 7.34 -24.77 41.42
CA ILE A 133 6.38 -23.72 41.72
C ILE A 133 6.61 -23.18 43.13
N GLU A 134 6.36 -21.90 43.34
CA GLU A 134 6.50 -21.24 44.63
C GLU A 134 5.22 -20.49 44.99
N LYS A 135 4.80 -20.59 46.25
CA LYS A 135 3.78 -19.72 46.85
C LYS A 135 4.25 -19.35 48.24
N ASP A 136 4.26 -18.05 48.55
CA ASP A 136 4.62 -17.53 49.87
C ASP A 136 5.97 -18.06 50.41
N GLY A 137 6.96 -18.23 49.52
CA GLY A 137 8.29 -18.78 49.85
C GLY A 137 8.36 -20.31 49.95
N VAL A 138 7.23 -21.01 49.89
CA VAL A 138 7.17 -22.48 49.88
C VAL A 138 7.25 -22.99 48.45
N ARG A 139 8.26 -23.81 48.17
CA ARG A 139 8.54 -24.35 46.84
C ARG A 139 8.11 -25.81 46.74
N LYS A 140 7.56 -26.20 45.58
CA LYS A 140 7.11 -27.56 45.29
C LYS A 140 7.46 -28.02 43.88
N VAL A 141 7.76 -29.31 43.72
CA VAL A 141 7.95 -29.97 42.42
C VAL A 141 6.63 -30.60 41.97
N VAL A 142 6.10 -30.13 40.85
CA VAL A 142 4.79 -30.57 40.32
C VAL A 142 4.93 -31.03 38.88
N GLY A 143 4.38 -32.20 38.55
CA GLY A 143 4.38 -32.71 37.18
C GLY A 143 3.46 -31.88 36.27
N LYS A 144 3.79 -31.77 34.96
CA LYS A 144 3.03 -31.00 33.96
C LYS A 144 1.50 -31.10 34.10
N ASN A 145 0.95 -32.31 34.12
CA ASN A 145 -0.51 -32.48 34.14
C ASN A 145 -1.16 -32.04 35.45
N CYS A 146 -0.40 -31.99 36.55
CA CYS A 146 -0.89 -31.56 37.87
C CYS A 146 -0.82 -30.04 38.05
N LEU A 147 -0.07 -29.32 37.21
CA LEU A 147 -0.04 -27.86 37.26
C LEU A 147 -1.42 -27.24 36.99
N ARG A 148 -2.27 -27.88 36.17
CA ARG A 148 -3.63 -27.40 35.94
C ARG A 148 -4.42 -27.28 37.25
N ASP A 149 -4.16 -28.14 38.22
CA ASP A 149 -4.86 -28.14 39.51
C ASP A 149 -4.36 -27.00 40.43
N TYR A 150 -3.17 -26.44 40.18
CA TYR A 150 -2.62 -25.28 40.90
C TYR A 150 -2.93 -23.94 40.22
N PHE A 151 -2.91 -23.91 38.88
CA PHE A 151 -3.02 -22.69 38.09
C PHE A 151 -4.41 -22.52 37.45
N GLY A 152 -5.30 -23.51 37.54
CA GLY A 152 -6.62 -23.52 36.89
C GLY A 152 -6.59 -23.53 35.36
N ILE A 153 -5.41 -23.38 34.76
CA ILE A 153 -5.16 -23.24 33.33
C ILE A 153 -4.11 -24.25 32.84
N ASP A 154 -4.11 -24.51 31.53
CA ASP A 154 -3.13 -25.37 30.89
C ASP A 154 -1.71 -24.76 31.01
N PRO A 155 -0.70 -25.50 31.50
CA PRO A 155 0.69 -25.05 31.65
C PRO A 155 1.32 -24.50 30.38
N LYS A 156 0.93 -25.01 29.21
CA LYS A 156 1.37 -24.47 27.93
C LYS A 156 0.98 -22.99 27.81
N ARG A 157 -0.22 -22.64 28.30
CA ARG A 157 -0.71 -21.25 28.34
C ARG A 157 0.11 -20.40 29.30
N TYR A 158 0.57 -20.97 30.43
CA TYR A 158 1.43 -20.24 31.38
C TYR A 158 2.79 -19.83 30.81
N PHE A 159 3.43 -20.69 30.03
CA PHE A 159 4.69 -20.32 29.35
C PHE A 159 4.48 -19.34 28.20
N GLU A 160 3.36 -19.45 27.47
CA GLU A 160 2.92 -18.40 26.53
C GLU A 160 2.68 -17.06 27.26
N TYR A 161 2.31 -17.05 28.55
CA TYR A 161 2.11 -15.83 29.35
C TYR A 161 3.42 -15.16 29.79
N LEU A 162 4.44 -15.91 30.20
CA LEU A 162 5.73 -15.33 30.63
C LEU A 162 6.48 -14.68 29.46
N GLY A 163 6.31 -15.22 28.26
CA GLY A 163 6.90 -14.68 27.04
C GLY A 163 6.00 -13.72 26.26
N TRP A 164 4.74 -13.49 26.67
CA TRP A 164 3.72 -12.81 25.87
C TRP A 164 4.19 -11.48 25.28
N PHE A 165 4.76 -10.61 26.11
CA PHE A 165 5.25 -9.32 25.66
C PHE A 165 6.37 -9.47 24.62
N ASN A 166 7.30 -10.38 24.85
CA ASN A 166 8.39 -10.66 23.90
C ASN A 166 7.84 -11.31 22.62
N THR A 167 6.87 -12.21 22.71
CA THR A 167 6.21 -12.83 21.55
C THR A 167 5.47 -11.79 20.70
N VAL A 168 4.75 -10.87 21.33
CA VAL A 168 4.08 -9.77 20.64
C VAL A 168 5.10 -8.84 19.98
N LYS A 169 6.18 -8.51 20.70
CA LYS A 169 7.28 -7.71 20.16
C LYS A 169 7.92 -8.39 18.95
N GLU A 170 8.33 -9.65 19.09
CA GLU A 170 8.94 -10.46 18.03
C GLU A 170 8.07 -10.55 16.77
N GLU A 171 6.77 -10.83 16.94
CA GLU A 171 5.79 -10.96 15.85
C GLU A 171 5.67 -9.70 14.98
N PHE A 172 5.89 -8.52 15.58
CA PHE A 172 5.84 -7.23 14.88
C PHE A 172 7.22 -6.73 14.44
N THR A 173 8.31 -7.16 15.10
CA THR A 173 9.67 -6.80 14.69
C THR A 173 10.21 -7.64 13.53
N SER A 174 9.64 -8.82 13.25
CA SER A 174 10.09 -9.64 12.11
C SER A 174 9.54 -9.12 10.79
N TYR A 175 10.44 -8.81 9.85
CA TYR A 175 10.08 -8.32 8.51
C TYR A 175 9.69 -9.42 7.54
N GLU A 176 9.75 -10.69 7.94
CA GLU A 176 9.60 -11.88 7.06
C GLU A 176 8.30 -11.92 6.23
N ASN A 177 7.33 -11.04 6.48
CA ASN A 177 6.07 -10.97 5.73
C ASN A 177 5.65 -9.56 5.32
N PHE A 178 6.43 -8.53 5.62
CA PHE A 178 6.10 -7.15 5.23
C PHE A 178 6.66 -6.84 3.84
N SER A 179 5.83 -6.29 2.96
CA SER A 179 6.26 -5.87 1.63
C SER A 179 7.01 -4.54 1.71
N TYR A 180 8.17 -4.46 1.07
CA TYR A 180 8.93 -3.23 0.97
C TYR A 180 8.29 -2.27 -0.04
N SER A 181 8.02 -1.03 0.38
CA SER A 181 7.52 0.04 -0.49
C SER A 181 8.65 0.97 -0.90
N THR A 182 8.71 1.31 -2.18
CA THR A 182 9.71 2.21 -2.76
C THR A 182 9.23 3.67 -2.71
N LYS A 183 10.15 4.64 -2.60
CA LYS A 183 9.83 6.07 -2.67
C LYS A 183 9.16 6.42 -4.00
N LEU A 184 8.18 7.32 -3.95
CA LEU A 184 7.48 7.79 -5.14
C LEU A 184 8.43 8.41 -6.16
N ILE A 185 9.39 9.23 -5.70
CA ILE A 185 10.39 9.88 -6.57
C ILE A 185 11.26 8.83 -7.26
N ASP A 186 11.82 7.89 -6.51
CA ASP A 186 12.74 6.88 -7.06
C ASP A 186 12.02 5.97 -8.06
N PHE A 187 10.78 5.56 -7.74
CA PHE A 187 9.93 4.82 -8.65
C PHE A 187 9.66 5.61 -9.94
N LEU A 188 9.21 6.87 -9.82
CA LEU A 188 8.89 7.70 -10.98
C LEU A 188 10.12 8.09 -11.81
N CYS A 189 11.34 8.11 -11.26
CA CYS A 189 12.57 8.26 -12.05
C CYS A 189 12.76 7.09 -13.02
N ILE A 190 12.45 5.86 -12.60
CA ILE A 190 12.50 4.68 -13.48
C ILE A 190 11.37 4.76 -14.52
N VAL A 191 10.16 5.16 -14.10
CA VAL A 191 9.04 5.37 -15.03
C VAL A 191 9.39 6.41 -16.09
N ASP A 192 9.97 7.54 -15.69
CA ASP A 192 10.39 8.62 -16.59
C ASP A 192 11.40 8.13 -17.62
N TYR A 193 12.38 7.36 -17.18
CA TYR A 193 13.36 6.71 -18.06
C TYR A 193 12.69 5.80 -19.08
N VAL A 194 11.79 4.91 -18.64
CA VAL A 194 11.08 4.00 -19.55
C VAL A 194 10.22 4.77 -20.55
N VAL A 195 9.50 5.81 -20.11
CA VAL A 195 8.66 6.63 -20.99
C VAL A 195 9.51 7.39 -22.02
N GLU A 196 10.71 7.83 -21.65
CA GLU A 196 11.64 8.48 -22.59
C GLU A 196 12.19 7.49 -23.62
N VAL A 197 12.65 6.31 -23.19
CA VAL A 197 13.17 5.26 -24.08
C VAL A 197 12.11 4.78 -25.06
N GLU A 198 10.88 4.55 -24.59
CA GLU A 198 9.75 4.14 -25.43
C GLU A 198 9.12 5.30 -26.21
N GLY A 199 9.49 6.54 -25.90
CA GLY A 199 8.92 7.77 -26.44
C GLY A 199 7.46 8.04 -26.07
N LYS A 200 6.84 7.17 -25.25
CA LYS A 200 5.44 7.31 -24.80
C LYS A 200 5.14 6.46 -23.56
N PHE A 201 4.09 6.85 -22.84
CA PHE A 201 3.46 5.98 -21.86
C PHE A 201 2.64 4.87 -22.56
N ILE A 202 2.80 3.63 -22.09
CA ILE A 202 2.11 2.44 -22.60
C ILE A 202 1.20 1.87 -21.49
N PRO A 203 -0.13 2.05 -21.60
CA PRO A 203 -1.08 1.52 -20.62
C PRO A 203 -1.13 -0.01 -20.64
N THR A 204 -1.32 -0.61 -19.46
CA THR A 204 -1.52 -2.06 -19.31
C THR A 204 -2.70 -2.60 -20.12
N SER A 205 -3.75 -1.80 -20.31
CA SER A 205 -4.93 -2.18 -21.11
C SER A 205 -4.71 -2.21 -22.62
N LYS A 206 -3.53 -1.77 -23.10
CA LYS A 206 -3.20 -1.68 -24.53
C LYS A 206 -2.16 -2.71 -24.98
N VAL A 207 -1.74 -3.60 -24.10
CA VAL A 207 -0.73 -4.64 -24.38
C VAL A 207 -1.29 -6.03 -24.12
N SER A 208 -0.76 -7.02 -24.84
CA SER A 208 -1.13 -8.43 -24.65
C SER A 208 -0.43 -9.05 -23.45
N ARG A 209 0.84 -8.70 -23.20
CA ARG A 209 1.62 -9.15 -22.05
C ARG A 209 1.89 -7.98 -21.12
N TYR A 210 1.77 -8.21 -19.81
CA TYR A 210 2.03 -7.19 -18.80
C TYR A 210 3.44 -6.57 -18.93
N ILE A 211 4.43 -7.40 -19.27
CA ILE A 211 5.84 -7.01 -19.47
C ILE A 211 6.03 -5.98 -20.59
N ASP A 212 5.09 -5.85 -21.52
CA ASP A 212 5.16 -4.89 -22.63
C ASP A 212 4.59 -3.50 -22.23
N SER A 213 3.98 -3.38 -21.03
CA SER A 213 3.49 -2.09 -20.51
C SER A 213 4.59 -1.31 -19.80
N THR A 214 4.44 0.02 -19.66
CA THR A 214 5.39 0.83 -18.88
C THR A 214 5.56 0.30 -17.46
N ALA A 215 4.48 -0.15 -16.81
CA ALA A 215 4.56 -0.73 -15.46
C ALA A 215 5.31 -2.07 -15.43
N GLY A 216 5.11 -2.91 -16.45
CA GLY A 216 5.83 -4.17 -16.60
C GLY A 216 7.33 -3.97 -16.81
N LEU A 217 7.70 -3.06 -17.71
CA LEU A 217 9.09 -2.71 -18.00
C LEU A 217 9.82 -2.14 -16.76
N VAL A 218 9.15 -1.27 -15.99
CA VAL A 218 9.67 -0.75 -14.71
C VAL A 218 9.92 -1.90 -13.72
N ASN A 219 9.02 -2.88 -13.64
CA ASN A 219 9.18 -4.04 -12.78
C ASN A 219 10.31 -4.97 -13.25
N THR A 220 10.49 -5.15 -14.56
CA THR A 220 11.66 -5.86 -15.10
C THR A 220 12.96 -5.17 -14.70
N ILE A 221 13.05 -3.84 -14.78
CA ILE A 221 14.23 -3.07 -14.37
C ILE A 221 14.52 -3.21 -12.87
N ARG A 222 13.48 -3.13 -12.03
CA ARG A 222 13.61 -3.16 -10.56
C ARG A 222 14.00 -4.53 -10.05
N PHE A 223 13.34 -5.59 -10.53
CA PHE A 223 13.46 -6.93 -9.98
C PHE A 223 14.31 -7.88 -10.82
N GLY A 224 14.83 -7.43 -11.96
CA GLY A 224 15.64 -8.28 -12.85
C GLY A 224 14.88 -9.49 -13.38
N GLN A 225 13.54 -9.46 -13.38
CA GLN A 225 12.69 -10.54 -13.88
C GLN A 225 12.72 -10.53 -15.42
N VAL A 226 13.82 -11.01 -15.98
CA VAL A 226 13.92 -11.39 -17.38
C VAL A 226 13.85 -12.90 -17.41
N SER A 227 12.76 -13.46 -17.96
CA SER A 227 12.74 -14.88 -18.27
C SER A 227 13.86 -15.14 -19.29
N LYS A 228 14.54 -16.30 -19.23
CA LYS A 228 15.59 -16.68 -20.22
C LYS A 228 15.08 -16.74 -21.68
N THR A 229 13.79 -16.52 -21.89
CA THR A 229 13.10 -16.62 -23.18
C THR A 229 12.59 -15.29 -23.72
N ASP A 230 12.61 -14.20 -22.93
CA ASP A 230 12.10 -12.91 -23.38
C ASP A 230 13.25 -11.94 -23.70
N ASP A 231 13.40 -11.58 -24.97
CA ASP A 231 14.26 -10.49 -25.46
C ASP A 231 13.71 -9.12 -24.99
N ILE A 232 13.74 -8.84 -23.69
CA ILE A 232 13.38 -7.52 -23.16
C ILE A 232 14.57 -6.58 -23.37
N LEU A 233 14.42 -5.65 -24.31
CA LEU A 233 15.50 -4.80 -24.86
C LEU A 233 15.79 -3.52 -24.07
N ILE A 234 15.14 -3.28 -22.93
CA ILE A 234 15.39 -2.04 -22.15
C ILE A 234 16.59 -2.24 -21.24
N GLU A 235 17.66 -1.50 -21.54
CA GLU A 235 18.84 -1.42 -20.69
C GLU A 235 18.50 -0.77 -19.35
N LYS A 236 19.00 -1.35 -18.26
CA LYS A 236 18.83 -0.83 -16.90
C LYS A 236 19.52 0.53 -16.78
N PRO A 237 18.82 1.60 -16.33
CA PRO A 237 19.42 2.92 -16.20
C PRO A 237 20.54 2.92 -15.15
N SER A 238 21.60 3.66 -15.43
CA SER A 238 22.65 3.98 -14.45
C SER A 238 22.11 4.90 -13.36
N GLN A 239 22.74 4.90 -12.17
CA GLN A 239 22.36 5.78 -11.07
C GLN A 239 22.40 7.27 -11.47
N LYS A 240 23.40 7.65 -12.28
CA LYS A 240 23.51 9.02 -12.81
C LYS A 240 22.29 9.42 -13.63
N GLN A 241 21.81 8.54 -14.51
CA GLN A 241 20.60 8.79 -15.32
C GLN A 241 19.33 8.92 -14.45
N LEU A 242 19.26 8.21 -13.32
CA LEU A 242 18.15 8.34 -12.37
C LEU A 242 18.24 9.64 -11.58
N ASP A 243 19.45 10.05 -11.18
CA ASP A 243 19.67 11.29 -10.44
C ASP A 243 19.34 12.53 -11.28
N GLU A 244 19.71 12.54 -12.56
CA GLU A 244 19.41 13.62 -13.52
C GLU A 244 17.90 13.85 -13.73
N ARG A 245 17.06 12.84 -13.42
CA ARG A 245 15.60 12.91 -13.58
C ARG A 245 14.87 13.45 -12.35
N LYS A 246 15.54 13.52 -11.19
CA LYS A 246 14.88 13.83 -9.91
C LYS A 246 14.14 15.16 -9.93
N ASP A 247 14.73 16.21 -10.48
CA ASP A 247 14.10 17.54 -10.50
C ASP A 247 12.83 17.56 -11.37
N LYS A 248 12.88 16.90 -12.53
CA LYS A 248 11.72 16.72 -13.42
C LYS A 248 10.61 15.95 -12.72
N VAL A 249 10.95 14.84 -12.06
CA VAL A 249 9.99 14.01 -11.32
C VAL A 249 9.38 14.77 -10.14
N ILE A 250 10.17 15.54 -9.39
CA ILE A 250 9.68 16.39 -8.32
C ILE A 250 8.68 17.43 -8.85
N ALA A 251 8.95 18.02 -10.02
CA ALA A 251 8.02 18.94 -10.66
C ALA A 251 6.71 18.23 -11.08
N ILE A 252 6.81 17.01 -11.63
CA ILE A 252 5.64 16.18 -11.97
C ILE A 252 4.79 15.88 -10.74
N ILE A 253 5.41 15.45 -9.63
CA ILE A 253 4.71 15.16 -8.37
C ILE A 253 4.02 16.43 -7.86
N LYS A 254 4.73 17.55 -7.78
CA LYS A 254 4.14 18.83 -7.34
C LYS A 254 2.96 19.25 -8.22
N LYS A 255 3.10 19.10 -9.54
CA LYS A 255 2.03 19.40 -10.50
C LYS A 255 0.83 18.49 -10.30
N ALA A 256 1.03 17.18 -10.21
CA ALA A 256 -0.04 16.22 -9.98
C ALA A 256 -0.76 16.49 -8.65
N ARG A 257 -0.01 16.73 -7.55
CA ARG A 257 -0.60 17.07 -6.24
C ARG A 257 -1.42 18.36 -6.29
N LYS A 258 -1.04 19.34 -7.11
CA LYS A 258 -1.73 20.62 -7.22
C LYS A 258 -2.93 20.60 -8.17
N GLU A 259 -2.76 19.99 -9.34
CA GLU A 259 -3.66 20.20 -10.49
C GLU A 259 -4.55 18.99 -10.78
N LEU A 260 -4.16 17.78 -10.36
CA LEU A 260 -4.92 16.57 -10.67
C LEU A 260 -6.24 16.54 -9.87
N GLN A 261 -7.35 16.68 -10.61
CA GLN A 261 -8.70 16.76 -10.03
C GLN A 261 -9.38 15.38 -10.01
N PRO A 262 -10.09 15.01 -8.94
CA PRO A 262 -10.80 13.73 -8.81
C PRO A 262 -12.12 13.72 -9.60
N THR A 263 -12.04 13.75 -10.93
CA THR A 263 -13.22 13.85 -11.82
C THR A 263 -13.92 12.51 -12.08
N ASN A 264 -13.24 11.40 -11.81
CA ASN A 264 -13.74 10.02 -11.92
C ASN A 264 -12.92 9.10 -11.00
N ASP A 265 -13.34 7.84 -10.87
CA ASP A 265 -12.69 6.86 -9.97
C ASP A 265 -11.18 6.71 -10.24
N TRP A 266 -10.78 6.67 -11.51
CA TRP A 266 -9.36 6.57 -11.86
C TRP A 266 -8.58 7.82 -11.41
N ALA A 267 -9.10 9.02 -11.66
CA ALA A 267 -8.45 10.27 -11.28
C ALA A 267 -8.41 10.45 -9.76
N SER A 268 -9.46 10.05 -9.06
CA SER A 268 -9.50 10.01 -7.58
C SER A 268 -8.44 9.08 -7.02
N ASN A 269 -8.33 7.86 -7.56
CA ASN A 269 -7.32 6.90 -7.13
C ASN A 269 -5.90 7.39 -7.43
N LEU A 270 -5.67 7.96 -8.63
CA LEU A 270 -4.38 8.50 -9.01
C LEU A 270 -3.98 9.68 -8.12
N LYS A 271 -4.94 10.55 -7.77
CA LYS A 271 -4.72 11.67 -6.83
C LYS A 271 -4.22 11.16 -5.47
N ILE A 272 -4.93 10.19 -4.90
CA ILE A 272 -4.55 9.58 -3.62
C ILE A 272 -3.15 8.96 -3.72
N ALA A 273 -2.87 8.19 -4.77
CA ALA A 273 -1.56 7.55 -4.95
C ALA A 273 -0.41 8.57 -5.12
N MET A 274 -0.65 9.67 -5.83
CA MET A 274 0.35 10.73 -6.02
C MET A 274 0.53 11.64 -4.78
N ASP A 275 -0.43 11.66 -3.86
CA ASP A 275 -0.33 12.37 -2.58
C ASP A 275 0.52 11.60 -1.55
N LEU A 276 0.72 10.29 -1.74
CA LEU A 276 1.67 9.49 -0.94
C LEU A 276 3.12 9.80 -1.36
N ASP A 277 4.06 9.63 -0.43
CA ASP A 277 5.51 9.74 -0.71
C ASP A 277 6.15 8.38 -1.08
N TYR A 278 5.36 7.33 -1.13
CA TYR A 278 5.76 5.96 -1.47
C TYR A 278 4.76 5.31 -2.44
N VAL A 279 5.19 4.21 -3.08
CA VAL A 279 4.36 3.44 -4.00
C VAL A 279 4.03 2.09 -3.39
N GLU A 280 2.74 1.78 -3.30
CA GLU A 280 2.30 0.42 -2.98
C GLU A 280 2.36 -0.45 -4.23
N HIS A 281 2.81 -1.70 -4.09
CA HIS A 281 2.93 -2.66 -5.20
C HIS A 281 1.67 -2.74 -6.08
N LYS A 282 0.47 -2.71 -5.47
CA LYS A 282 -0.81 -2.77 -6.22
C LYS A 282 -1.14 -1.50 -6.99
N THR A 283 -0.49 -0.39 -6.66
CA THR A 283 -0.73 0.94 -7.24
C THR A 283 0.35 1.34 -8.26
N GLU A 284 1.37 0.52 -8.49
CA GLU A 284 2.47 0.83 -9.42
C GLU A 284 1.96 1.22 -10.83
N GLY A 285 1.07 0.41 -11.40
CA GLY A 285 0.48 0.71 -12.72
C GLY A 285 -0.38 1.99 -12.73
N LEU A 286 -1.01 2.31 -11.60
CA LEU A 286 -1.77 3.55 -11.42
C LEU A 286 -0.81 4.74 -11.34
N VAL A 287 0.24 4.67 -10.52
CA VAL A 287 1.27 5.72 -10.41
C VAL A 287 1.93 5.98 -11.76
N CYS A 288 2.27 4.94 -12.54
CA CYS A 288 2.80 5.09 -13.90
C CYS A 288 1.85 5.90 -14.81
N SER A 289 0.53 5.79 -14.60
CA SER A 289 -0.47 6.48 -15.42
C SER A 289 -0.48 8.01 -15.25
N VAL A 290 0.29 8.57 -14.31
CA VAL A 290 0.54 10.02 -14.25
C VAL A 290 1.12 10.55 -15.57
N TYR A 291 1.92 9.76 -16.30
CA TYR A 291 2.42 10.14 -17.62
C TYR A 291 1.34 10.12 -18.69
N GLY A 292 0.35 9.24 -18.57
CA GLY A 292 -0.85 9.29 -19.41
C GLY A 292 -1.69 10.54 -19.15
N TRP A 293 -1.82 10.95 -17.88
CA TRP A 293 -2.48 12.20 -17.50
C TRP A 293 -1.73 13.42 -18.04
N LEU A 294 -0.40 13.47 -17.93
CA LEU A 294 0.43 14.55 -18.48
C LEU A 294 0.25 14.68 -20.00
N ALA A 295 0.33 13.57 -20.73
CA ALA A 295 0.13 13.57 -22.18
C ALA A 295 -1.28 14.01 -22.60
N TYR A 296 -2.30 13.74 -21.78
CA TYR A 296 -3.65 14.24 -22.01
C TYR A 296 -3.74 15.76 -21.82
N GLN A 297 -3.11 16.30 -20.77
CA GLN A 297 -3.06 17.75 -20.52
C GLN A 297 -2.37 18.50 -21.65
N GLU A 298 -1.26 17.97 -22.19
CA GLU A 298 -0.55 18.55 -23.32
C GLU A 298 -1.45 18.62 -24.56
N LYS A 299 -2.16 17.54 -24.89
CA LYS A 299 -3.11 17.50 -26.02
C LYS A 299 -4.30 18.44 -25.83
N ASP A 300 -4.83 18.55 -24.62
CA ASP A 300 -5.93 19.48 -24.32
C ASP A 300 -5.47 20.95 -24.45
N PHE A 301 -4.23 21.24 -24.04
CA PHE A 301 -3.61 22.55 -24.21
C PHE A 301 -3.34 22.88 -25.69
N GLU A 302 -2.82 21.93 -26.47
CA GLU A 302 -2.66 22.07 -27.93
C GLU A 302 -3.99 22.32 -28.63
N ARG A 303 -5.04 21.57 -28.26
CA ARG A 303 -6.39 21.76 -28.79
C ARG A 303 -6.92 23.16 -28.52
N LYS A 304 -6.85 23.63 -27.26
CA LYS A 304 -7.29 24.98 -26.87
C LYS A 304 -6.48 26.08 -27.59
N ASN A 305 -5.17 25.88 -27.77
CA ASN A 305 -4.33 26.82 -28.52
C ASN A 305 -4.66 26.86 -30.01
N ASN A 306 -5.00 25.72 -30.61
CA ASN A 306 -5.42 25.65 -32.00
C ASN A 306 -6.82 26.25 -32.19
N GLU A 307 -7.76 26.00 -31.29
CA GLU A 307 -9.09 26.63 -31.28
C GLU A 307 -8.98 28.17 -31.16
N ASN A 308 -8.08 28.68 -30.31
CA ASN A 308 -7.80 30.12 -30.17
C ASN A 308 -7.10 30.75 -31.39
N LYS A 309 -6.46 29.94 -32.25
CA LYS A 309 -5.79 30.40 -33.49
C LYS A 309 -6.70 30.39 -34.72
N VAL A 310 -7.87 29.74 -34.66
CA VAL A 310 -8.86 29.82 -35.74
C VAL A 310 -9.49 31.22 -35.71
N VAL A 311 -8.85 32.15 -36.41
CA VAL A 311 -9.49 33.41 -36.78
C VAL A 311 -10.55 33.05 -37.82
N TYR A 312 -11.82 33.14 -37.43
CA TYR A 312 -12.93 33.05 -38.38
C TYR A 312 -12.83 34.21 -39.38
N SER A 313 -12.15 34.01 -40.51
CA SER A 313 -12.26 34.88 -41.66
C SER A 313 -13.56 34.53 -42.37
N ASN A 314 -14.64 35.25 -42.04
CA ASN A 314 -15.96 35.06 -42.62
C ASN A 314 -16.03 35.66 -44.05
N ASN A 315 -15.08 35.30 -44.91
CA ASN A 315 -15.03 35.71 -46.30
C ASN A 315 -15.39 34.50 -47.16
N TYR A 316 -16.65 34.48 -47.60
CA TYR A 316 -17.22 33.92 -48.84
C TYR A 316 -18.47 33.06 -48.63
N PHE A 317 -19.62 33.67 -48.96
CA PHE A 317 -20.69 33.05 -49.74
C PHE A 317 -21.19 34.08 -50.77
N GLY A 318 -20.86 33.85 -52.05
CA GLY A 318 -21.56 34.39 -53.24
C GLY A 318 -21.28 35.84 -53.67
N GLU A 319 -21.01 36.05 -54.96
CA GLU A 319 -21.17 37.36 -55.62
C GLU A 319 -22.65 37.67 -55.88
N LYS A 320 -23.04 38.93 -55.64
CA LYS A 320 -24.40 39.44 -55.91
C LYS A 320 -24.71 39.37 -57.41
N SER A 321 -25.71 38.60 -57.80
CA SER A 321 -26.38 38.76 -59.10
C SER A 321 -27.82 39.21 -58.90
N LYS A 322 -28.24 40.24 -59.65
CA LYS A 322 -29.55 40.88 -59.54
C LYS A 322 -30.42 40.34 -60.67
N THR A 323 -31.29 39.38 -60.38
CA THR A 323 -32.21 38.82 -61.39
C THR A 323 -33.63 39.28 -61.10
N ILE A 324 -34.19 40.09 -62.01
CA ILE A 324 -35.57 40.55 -61.95
C ILE A 324 -36.46 39.45 -62.51
N TRP A 325 -37.38 38.92 -61.70
CA TRP A 325 -38.29 37.84 -62.10
C TRP A 325 -39.66 38.43 -62.47
N ASN A 326 -40.06 38.35 -63.73
CA ASN A 326 -41.40 38.74 -64.17
C ASN A 326 -42.33 37.51 -64.08
N GLY A 327 -43.22 37.54 -63.10
CA GLY A 327 -44.14 36.46 -62.81
C GLY A 327 -45.23 36.31 -63.87
N ASN A 328 -45.06 35.32 -64.76
CA ASN A 328 -46.11 34.90 -65.67
C ASN A 328 -46.24 33.37 -65.67
N ARG A 329 -46.75 32.83 -64.56
CA ARG A 329 -47.72 31.72 -64.48
C ARG A 329 -47.81 31.18 -63.05
N PHE A 330 -49.02 31.24 -62.51
CA PHE A 330 -49.51 30.72 -61.22
C PHE A 330 -49.16 31.54 -59.96
N GLY A 331 -50.13 32.36 -59.52
CA GLY A 331 -50.23 32.90 -58.16
C GLY A 331 -49.14 33.91 -57.80
N GLY A 332 -49.23 35.12 -58.35
CA GLY A 332 -48.25 36.18 -58.13
C GLY A 332 -48.16 36.62 -56.66
N TYR A 333 -46.95 36.55 -56.12
CA TYR A 333 -46.49 37.48 -55.09
C TYR A 333 -45.52 38.43 -55.81
N GLU A 334 -45.85 39.72 -55.90
CA GLU A 334 -44.85 40.74 -56.23
C GLU A 334 -44.11 41.07 -54.95
N GLY A 335 -42.83 40.73 -54.91
CA GLY A 335 -41.97 41.02 -53.78
C GLY A 335 -40.51 40.76 -54.13
N GLU A 336 -39.64 41.60 -53.57
CA GLU A 336 -38.20 41.38 -53.65
C GLU A 336 -37.85 40.12 -52.85
N ARG A 337 -37.43 39.05 -53.55
CA ARG A 337 -36.80 37.90 -52.89
C ARG A 337 -35.35 38.25 -52.57
N TYR A 338 -35.08 38.51 -51.30
CA TYR A 338 -33.71 38.55 -50.79
C TYR A 338 -33.26 37.11 -50.56
N THR A 339 -32.30 36.63 -51.35
CA THR A 339 -31.69 35.29 -51.16
C THR A 339 -30.60 35.26 -50.10
N ASP A 340 -30.34 36.38 -49.42
CA ASP A 340 -29.20 36.51 -48.52
C ASP A 340 -29.68 36.81 -47.09
N ILE A 341 -29.97 35.77 -46.31
CA ILE A 341 -30.04 35.90 -44.85
C ILE A 341 -28.62 35.71 -44.33
N LYS A 342 -28.03 36.75 -43.72
CA LYS A 342 -26.79 36.56 -42.96
C LYS A 342 -27.13 35.77 -41.71
N LEU A 343 -26.64 34.53 -41.67
CA LEU A 343 -26.83 33.65 -40.52
C LEU A 343 -25.55 33.66 -39.70
N LYS A 344 -25.68 33.92 -38.40
CA LYS A 344 -24.60 33.71 -37.42
C LYS A 344 -24.87 32.46 -36.64
N ILE A 345 -23.85 31.61 -36.53
CA ILE A 345 -23.85 30.50 -35.59
C ILE A 345 -23.70 31.09 -34.18
N VAL A 346 -24.67 30.84 -33.32
CA VAL A 346 -24.65 31.29 -31.92
C VAL A 346 -24.48 30.15 -30.94
N ASP A 347 -24.84 28.92 -31.31
CA ASP A 347 -24.66 27.74 -30.45
C ASP A 347 -24.51 26.47 -31.29
N MET A 348 -23.81 25.47 -30.77
CA MET A 348 -23.58 24.19 -31.45
C MET A 348 -23.60 23.03 -30.47
N PHE A 349 -24.53 22.10 -30.66
CA PHE A 349 -24.74 20.94 -29.81
C PHE A 349 -24.19 19.68 -30.50
N PRO A 350 -23.17 19.02 -29.95
CA PRO A 350 -22.67 17.77 -30.48
C PRO A 350 -23.66 16.62 -30.21
N CYS A 351 -24.06 15.91 -31.27
CA CYS A 351 -24.79 14.64 -31.22
C CYS A 351 -23.90 13.51 -31.78
N ARG A 352 -24.31 12.25 -31.58
CA ARG A 352 -23.46 11.07 -31.83
C ARG A 352 -22.89 11.00 -33.26
N ASP A 353 -23.67 11.42 -34.26
CA ASP A 353 -23.30 11.36 -35.68
C ASP A 353 -23.46 12.70 -36.44
N PHE A 354 -23.86 13.79 -35.78
CA PHE A 354 -24.03 15.12 -36.40
C PHE A 354 -24.02 16.25 -35.35
N PHE A 355 -23.98 17.50 -35.81
CA PHE A 355 -24.13 18.69 -34.97
C PHE A 355 -25.48 19.36 -35.22
N ILE A 356 -26.14 19.80 -34.14
CA ILE A 356 -27.27 20.73 -34.24
C ILE A 356 -26.70 22.13 -34.03
N VAL A 357 -26.96 23.03 -34.98
CA VAL A 357 -26.39 24.38 -34.97
C VAL A 357 -27.52 25.38 -34.86
N LYS A 358 -27.49 26.25 -33.84
CA LYS A 358 -28.48 27.32 -33.69
C LYS A 358 -28.02 28.54 -34.50
N LEU A 359 -28.88 28.98 -35.42
CA LEU A 359 -28.61 30.12 -36.28
C LEU A 359 -29.52 31.31 -35.92
N ILE A 360 -29.00 32.52 -36.03
CA ILE A 360 -29.78 33.76 -35.96
C ILE A 360 -29.57 34.57 -37.22
N ASN A 361 -30.63 35.23 -37.69
CA ASN A 361 -30.53 36.23 -38.76
C ASN A 361 -30.09 37.60 -38.21
N ASP A 362 -29.87 38.57 -39.10
CA ASP A 362 -29.55 39.96 -38.72
C ASP A 362 -30.62 40.65 -37.85
N ASN A 363 -31.85 40.11 -37.80
CA ASN A 363 -32.96 40.60 -36.98
C ASN A 363 -33.08 39.89 -35.62
N ASN A 364 -32.14 39.00 -35.26
CA ASN A 364 -32.18 38.14 -34.07
C ASN A 364 -33.38 37.17 -34.00
N ASP A 365 -34.06 36.91 -35.12
CA ASP A 365 -35.05 35.84 -35.16
C ASP A 365 -34.33 34.49 -35.12
N ALA A 366 -34.75 33.62 -34.21
CA ALA A 366 -34.19 32.29 -34.08
C ALA A 366 -34.70 31.40 -35.22
N ILE A 367 -33.77 30.83 -35.99
CA ILE A 367 -34.04 29.81 -36.99
C ILE A 367 -33.37 28.54 -36.47
N THR A 368 -34.16 27.53 -36.13
CA THR A 368 -33.66 26.26 -35.56
C THR A 368 -33.26 25.30 -36.66
#